data_AF-A0A4R2LR98-F1
#
_entry.id   AF-A0A4R2LR98-F1
#
_cell.length_a   1.000
_cell.length_b   1.000
_cell.length_c   1.000
_cell.angle_alpha   90.00
_cell.angle_beta   90.00
_cell.angle_gamma   90.00
#
_symmetry.space_group_name_H-M   'P 1'
#
loop_
_entity.id
_entity.type
_entity.pdbx_description
1 polymer ?
#
loop_
_entity_poly.entity_id
_entity_poly.type
_entity_poly.pdbx_seq_one_letter_code
_entity_poly.pdbx_strand_id
1 'polypeptide(L)'
;MKLFIVCLLGLFTVYCHAADTLDIDYIDKLYVREPQRAYRLLEPARKRLEREGWKHKSRMRYERVAGFVCLNNNLYADALRHALAMQQLGSKDQGNILDGLDIQCRLADKLGQYEQLARLVDQIRQETKKITDRHPRERAIKAYYTLLCEYYKTRALSKSGQTDKVMQSWHEARAMLNLFADDPNENVRGNCAIMRHSFDLLLADIYIDGGEPNKAAAYIPDAVQELNREQQDGGDGATDHAGYDIHRMYFNLALGHALVKCGRKDEALKAAAGADSLFHKYPPMENALGSLLSIYVEANSIPENILSLGEDFYRNNLATPSVELLSVCNSLLQIYIRQGEKVKAEAMAGEVKRINDFIHRENMEFYDVLSENSSLRVSYYKQRVYKMVATGVATALVIIIVTMIYFHLRRLHDNQYLYKYVRLAVQQTPAKRADNPKTEENLQEQIETLLSENNNFLSQDFNTGCLETRLQMKRYAIDQQLAENCHTSLNDIVTNLRLQHACKLLEQTDYVLEYIATQSGFGTLRTFYRQFKKKYNLTPTEYRRLGQKKNQ
;
A
#
# COMPACT_ATOMS: atom_id res chain seq x y z
N MET A 1 51.66 21.95 -40.77
CA MET A 1 51.36 22.96 -39.73
C MET A 1 49.91 22.94 -39.19
N LYS A 2 49.11 21.88 -39.45
CA LYS A 2 47.77 21.68 -38.85
C LYS A 2 47.68 20.47 -37.89
N LEU A 3 48.74 19.66 -37.79
CA LEU A 3 48.82 18.54 -36.83
C LEU A 3 49.37 18.95 -35.45
N PHE A 4 50.00 20.13 -35.33
CA PHE A 4 50.61 20.58 -34.06
C PHE A 4 49.65 21.39 -33.17
N ILE A 5 48.55 21.91 -33.72
CA ILE A 5 47.53 22.68 -32.98
C ILE A 5 46.48 21.76 -32.32
N VAL A 6 46.26 20.56 -32.86
CA VAL A 6 45.34 19.57 -32.26
C VAL A 6 45.96 18.90 -31.02
N CYS A 7 47.29 18.75 -30.96
CA CYS A 7 47.96 18.25 -29.77
C CYS A 7 47.96 19.26 -28.60
N LEU A 8 47.96 20.57 -28.87
CA LEU A 8 47.95 21.60 -27.81
C LEU A 8 46.54 21.85 -27.21
N LEU A 9 45.46 21.58 -27.95
CA LEU A 9 44.10 21.59 -27.41
C LEU A 9 43.70 20.26 -26.75
N GLY A 10 44.35 19.15 -27.07
CA GLY A 10 44.21 17.86 -26.38
C GLY A 10 45.05 17.74 -25.10
N LEU A 11 46.05 18.61 -24.89
CA LEU A 11 46.90 18.64 -23.70
C LEU A 11 46.41 19.62 -22.61
N PHE A 12 45.35 20.38 -22.85
CA PHE A 12 44.70 21.26 -21.85
C PHE A 12 43.32 20.77 -21.37
N THR A 13 42.80 19.68 -21.93
CA THR A 13 41.61 18.95 -21.43
C THR A 13 41.94 17.62 -20.77
N VAL A 14 43.19 17.43 -20.34
CA VAL A 14 43.46 16.69 -19.10
C VAL A 14 43.24 17.66 -17.93
N TYR A 15 42.04 18.23 -17.86
CA TYR A 15 41.52 18.64 -16.57
C TYR A 15 41.31 17.34 -15.83
N CYS A 16 42.13 17.08 -14.81
CA CYS A 16 41.74 16.22 -13.72
C CYS A 16 40.34 16.69 -13.27
N HIS A 17 39.28 16.09 -13.81
CA HIS A 17 37.98 16.16 -13.18
C HIS A 17 38.20 15.48 -11.84
N ALA A 18 38.40 16.29 -10.79
CA ALA A 18 38.22 15.82 -9.45
C ALA A 18 36.87 15.11 -9.45
N ALA A 19 36.86 13.80 -9.19
CA ALA A 19 35.65 13.00 -9.23
C ALA A 19 34.59 13.73 -8.41
N ASP A 20 33.42 13.97 -8.99
CA ASP A 20 32.34 14.67 -8.29
C ASP A 20 31.88 13.80 -7.12
N THR A 21 32.43 14.08 -5.94
CA THR A 21 32.25 13.24 -4.75
C THR A 21 30.80 13.18 -4.26
N LEU A 22 29.95 14.11 -4.71
CA LEU A 22 28.52 14.14 -4.40
C LEU A 22 27.66 13.47 -5.47
N ASP A 23 28.26 12.91 -6.53
CA ASP A 23 27.53 12.10 -7.51
C ASP A 23 27.11 10.77 -6.90
N ILE A 24 25.86 10.36 -7.15
CA ILE A 24 25.30 9.16 -6.53
C ILE A 24 25.95 7.88 -7.03
N ASP A 25 26.40 7.81 -8.29
CA ASP A 25 27.11 6.64 -8.79
C ASP A 25 28.55 6.59 -8.26
N TYR A 26 29.14 7.73 -7.90
CA TYR A 26 30.39 7.76 -7.15
C TYR A 26 30.20 7.17 -5.74
N ILE A 27 29.15 7.60 -5.02
CA ILE A 27 28.83 7.08 -3.68
C ILE A 27 28.48 5.57 -3.74
N ASP A 28 27.75 5.13 -4.76
CA ASP A 28 27.40 3.71 -4.99
C ASP A 28 28.65 2.82 -5.14
N LYS A 29 29.77 3.36 -5.62
CA LYS A 29 31.03 2.61 -5.70
C LYS A 29 31.82 2.61 -4.39
N LEU A 30 31.52 3.52 -3.48
CA LEU A 30 32.24 3.67 -2.21
C LEU A 30 31.65 2.84 -1.08
N TYR A 31 30.34 2.57 -1.07
CA TYR A 31 29.68 2.07 0.14
C TYR A 31 30.21 0.73 0.68
N VAL A 32 30.83 -0.09 -0.17
CA VAL A 32 31.48 -1.35 0.23
C VAL A 32 32.91 -1.13 0.73
N ARG A 33 33.66 -0.23 0.09
CA ARG A 33 35.10 -0.03 0.35
C ARG A 33 35.38 0.99 1.45
N GLU A 34 34.56 2.04 1.51
CA GLU A 34 34.67 3.14 2.46
C GLU A 34 33.27 3.50 2.99
N PRO A 35 32.57 2.58 3.69
CA PRO A 35 31.17 2.74 4.10
C PRO A 35 30.90 4.04 4.86
N GLN A 36 31.75 4.38 5.83
CA GLN A 36 31.59 5.60 6.63
C GLN A 36 31.75 6.88 5.80
N ARG A 37 32.66 6.86 4.81
CA ARG A 37 32.83 8.00 3.90
C ARG A 37 31.62 8.14 3.00
N ALA A 38 31.12 7.03 2.45
CA ALA A 38 29.90 7.04 1.65
C ALA A 38 28.72 7.63 2.44
N TYR A 39 28.57 7.25 3.71
CA TYR A 39 27.52 7.78 4.59
C TYR A 39 27.63 9.29 4.80
N ARG A 40 28.84 9.80 5.09
CA ARG A 40 29.08 11.25 5.25
C ARG A 40 28.74 12.07 3.99
N LEU A 41 28.78 11.45 2.80
CA LEU A 41 28.48 12.11 1.53
C LEU A 41 26.98 12.12 1.19
N LEU A 42 26.15 11.29 1.82
CA LEU A 42 24.73 11.15 1.49
C LEU A 42 23.93 12.44 1.67
N GLU A 43 24.07 13.10 2.82
CA GLU A 43 23.26 14.29 3.14
C GLU A 43 23.64 15.50 2.27
N PRO A 44 24.93 15.82 2.06
CA PRO A 44 25.33 16.84 1.08
C PRO A 44 24.84 16.52 -0.34
N ALA A 45 24.91 15.25 -0.77
CA ALA A 45 24.42 14.83 -2.08
C ALA A 45 22.90 15.00 -2.20
N ARG A 46 22.13 14.65 -1.16
CA ARG A 46 20.67 14.85 -1.10
C ARG A 46 20.30 16.32 -1.27
N LYS A 47 20.91 17.21 -0.48
CA LYS A 47 20.65 18.66 -0.54
C LYS A 47 20.92 19.22 -1.93
N ARG A 48 21.97 18.75 -2.60
CA ARG A 48 22.27 19.14 -3.98
C ARG A 48 21.18 18.69 -4.95
N LEU A 49 20.78 17.41 -4.90
CA LEU A 49 19.75 16.86 -5.77
C LEU A 49 18.39 17.54 -5.57
N GLU A 50 18.02 17.85 -4.32
CA GLU A 50 16.80 18.59 -3.99
C GLU A 50 16.82 20.01 -4.57
N ARG A 51 17.93 20.74 -4.42
CA ARG A 51 18.11 22.08 -5.00
C ARG A 51 18.03 22.06 -6.52
N GLU A 52 18.53 21.00 -7.15
CA GLU A 52 18.48 20.82 -8.60
C GLU A 52 17.12 20.29 -9.07
N GLY A 53 16.20 19.96 -8.16
CA GLY A 53 14.89 19.40 -8.48
C GLY A 53 14.97 18.00 -9.09
N TRP A 54 15.97 17.19 -8.71
CA TRP A 54 16.19 15.82 -9.17
C TRP A 54 16.37 15.69 -10.70
N LYS A 55 16.88 16.73 -11.37
CA LYS A 55 17.04 16.77 -12.85
C LYS A 55 18.00 15.73 -13.41
N HIS A 56 19.10 15.45 -12.70
CA HIS A 56 20.20 14.61 -13.20
C HIS A 56 20.20 13.18 -12.66
N LYS A 57 19.61 12.96 -11.48
CA LYS A 57 19.42 11.65 -10.86
C LYS A 57 18.06 11.59 -10.18
N SER A 58 17.39 10.45 -10.32
CA SER A 58 16.08 10.25 -9.71
C SER A 58 16.20 10.10 -8.20
N ARG A 59 15.16 10.54 -7.48
CA ARG A 59 15.02 10.27 -6.05
C ARG A 59 15.14 8.77 -5.76
N MET A 60 14.54 7.93 -6.59
CA MET A 60 14.64 6.49 -6.47
C MET A 60 16.09 5.96 -6.43
N ARG A 61 16.96 6.47 -7.32
CA ARG A 61 18.37 6.06 -7.36
C ARG A 61 19.11 6.49 -6.09
N TYR A 62 18.80 7.67 -5.56
CA TYR A 62 19.33 8.12 -4.28
C TYR A 62 18.88 7.20 -3.14
N GLU A 63 17.58 6.94 -3.00
CA GLU A 63 17.06 6.08 -1.91
C GLU A 63 17.70 4.68 -1.95
N ARG A 64 17.91 4.11 -3.15
CA ARG A 64 18.61 2.83 -3.32
C ARG A 64 20.03 2.87 -2.76
N VAL A 65 20.83 3.84 -3.18
CA VAL A 65 22.22 3.97 -2.76
C VAL A 65 22.31 4.29 -1.27
N ALA A 66 21.47 5.20 -0.78
CA ALA A 66 21.38 5.53 0.64
C ALA A 66 21.00 4.31 1.49
N GLY A 67 20.05 3.50 1.04
CA GLY A 67 19.66 2.26 1.71
C GLY A 67 20.82 1.27 1.86
N PHE A 68 21.58 1.01 0.79
CA PHE A 68 22.78 0.15 0.86
C PHE A 68 23.91 0.76 1.70
N VAL A 69 24.13 2.07 1.61
CA VAL A 69 25.10 2.77 2.45
C VAL A 69 24.74 2.63 3.93
N CYS A 70 23.49 2.89 4.31
CA CYS A 70 23.02 2.73 5.68
C CYS A 70 23.17 1.28 6.16
N LEU A 71 22.78 0.30 5.33
CA LEU A 71 22.93 -1.13 5.64
C LEU A 71 24.38 -1.51 5.95
N ASN A 72 25.34 -1.02 5.16
CA ASN A 72 26.77 -1.30 5.35
C ASN A 72 27.41 -0.48 6.48
N ASN A 73 26.71 0.53 7.01
CA ASN A 73 27.12 1.25 8.22
C ASN A 73 26.36 0.77 9.47
N ASN A 74 25.63 -0.35 9.37
CA ASN A 74 24.80 -0.89 10.46
C ASN A 74 23.72 0.08 10.97
N LEU A 75 23.26 0.98 10.10
CA LEU A 75 22.14 1.90 10.35
C LEU A 75 20.85 1.26 9.81
N TYR A 76 20.36 0.25 10.52
CA TYR A 76 19.32 -0.66 10.00
C TYR A 76 17.97 0.02 9.84
N ALA A 77 17.57 0.87 10.78
CA ALA A 77 16.33 1.63 10.69
C ALA A 77 16.34 2.62 9.51
N ASP A 78 17.45 3.32 9.28
CA ASP A 78 17.58 4.23 8.13
C ASP A 78 17.58 3.48 6.80
N ALA A 79 18.28 2.34 6.73
CA ALA A 79 18.24 1.46 5.57
C ALA A 79 16.80 1.01 5.25
N LEU A 80 16.03 0.64 6.28
CA LEU A 80 14.62 0.27 6.14
C LEU A 80 13.76 1.46 5.66
N ARG A 81 13.96 2.67 6.21
CA ARG A 81 13.25 3.89 5.77
C ARG A 81 13.47 4.17 4.29
N HIS A 82 14.72 4.10 3.82
CA HIS A 82 15.05 4.25 2.40
C HIS A 82 14.41 3.17 1.54
N ALA A 83 14.48 1.90 1.96
CA ALA A 83 13.87 0.78 1.25
C ALA A 83 12.33 0.93 1.12
N LEU A 84 11.66 1.40 2.17
CA LEU A 84 10.23 1.66 2.16
C LEU A 84 9.87 2.90 1.34
N ALA A 85 10.71 3.94 1.34
CA ALA A 85 10.52 5.11 0.50
C ALA A 85 10.53 4.74 -0.99
N MET A 86 11.41 3.83 -1.42
CA MET A 86 11.44 3.31 -2.79
C MET A 86 10.11 2.67 -3.19
N GLN A 87 9.49 1.89 -2.31
CA GLN A 87 8.19 1.28 -2.58
C GLN A 87 7.06 2.31 -2.67
N GLN A 88 7.13 3.38 -1.88
CA GLN A 88 6.13 4.45 -1.86
C GLN A 88 6.23 5.41 -3.04
N LEU A 89 7.42 5.59 -3.63
CA LEU A 89 7.65 6.48 -4.76
C LEU A 89 6.96 6.04 -6.06
N GLY A 90 6.31 4.86 -6.07
CA GLY A 90 5.30 4.50 -7.08
C GLY A 90 5.83 4.43 -8.51
N SER A 91 7.04 3.90 -8.72
CA SER A 91 7.59 3.79 -10.07
C SER A 91 6.82 2.78 -10.93
N LYS A 92 6.66 3.09 -12.22
CA LYS A 92 6.29 2.09 -13.25
C LYS A 92 7.36 1.01 -13.43
N ASP A 93 8.58 1.29 -12.97
CA ASP A 93 9.70 0.36 -13.04
C ASP A 93 9.67 -0.59 -11.84
N GLN A 94 9.33 -1.83 -12.13
CA GLN A 94 9.20 -2.92 -11.18
C GLN A 94 10.54 -3.31 -10.55
N GLY A 95 11.67 -3.05 -11.23
CA GLY A 95 13.01 -3.33 -10.72
C GLY A 95 13.34 -2.52 -9.47
N ASN A 96 12.89 -1.26 -9.39
CA ASN A 96 13.15 -0.42 -8.22
C ASN A 96 12.35 -0.86 -6.99
N ILE A 97 11.12 -1.35 -7.19
CA ILE A 97 10.32 -1.92 -6.09
C ILE A 97 11.04 -3.15 -5.52
N LEU A 98 11.59 -3.98 -6.41
CA LEU A 98 12.34 -5.16 -6.05
C LEU A 98 13.66 -4.84 -5.35
N ASP A 99 14.38 -3.78 -5.74
CA ASP A 99 15.58 -3.31 -5.03
C ASP A 99 15.25 -2.92 -3.57
N GLY A 100 14.11 -2.24 -3.35
CA GLY A 100 13.64 -1.92 -1.99
C GLY A 100 13.22 -3.15 -1.18
N LEU A 101 12.73 -4.22 -1.85
CA LEU A 101 12.46 -5.49 -1.19
C LEU A 101 13.74 -6.27 -0.87
N ASP A 102 14.76 -6.23 -1.75
CA ASP A 102 16.07 -6.83 -1.50
C ASP A 102 16.73 -6.25 -0.24
N ILE A 103 16.76 -4.92 -0.10
CA ILE A 103 17.30 -4.28 1.11
C ILE A 103 16.56 -4.77 2.37
N GLN A 104 15.23 -4.91 2.31
CA GLN A 104 14.45 -5.46 3.41
C GLN A 104 14.76 -6.93 3.70
N CYS A 105 14.97 -7.76 2.68
CA CYS A 105 15.37 -9.15 2.85
C CYS A 105 16.75 -9.26 3.50
N ARG A 106 17.73 -8.45 3.06
CA ARG A 106 19.06 -8.38 3.66
C ARG A 106 19.01 -7.97 5.13
N LEU A 107 18.22 -6.93 5.45
CA LEU A 107 18.00 -6.50 6.83
C LEU A 107 17.36 -7.61 7.68
N ALA A 108 16.31 -8.26 7.17
CA ALA A 108 15.65 -9.34 7.87
C ALA A 108 16.58 -10.53 8.12
N ASP A 109 17.42 -10.93 7.15
CA ASP A 109 18.41 -12.00 7.33
C ASP A 109 19.49 -11.59 8.34
N LYS A 110 20.05 -10.37 8.25
CA LYS A 110 21.09 -9.86 9.18
C LYS A 110 20.59 -9.80 10.63
N LEU A 111 19.33 -9.42 10.82
CA LEU A 111 18.69 -9.30 12.13
C LEU A 111 18.07 -10.61 12.66
N GLY A 112 18.17 -11.72 11.89
CA GLY A 112 17.58 -13.01 12.28
C GLY A 112 16.06 -13.08 12.19
N GLN A 113 15.43 -12.18 11.44
CA GLN A 113 13.98 -12.04 11.29
C GLN A 113 13.42 -12.94 10.17
N TYR A 114 13.57 -14.25 10.32
CA TYR A 114 13.25 -15.22 9.27
C TYR A 114 11.76 -15.33 8.92
N GLU A 115 10.85 -15.02 9.85
CA GLU A 115 9.42 -14.92 9.55
C GLU A 115 9.11 -13.70 8.66
N GLN A 116 9.74 -12.56 8.93
CA GLN A 116 9.65 -11.38 8.06
C GLN A 116 10.29 -11.66 6.70
N LEU A 117 11.44 -12.34 6.67
CA LEU A 117 12.09 -12.75 5.44
C LEU A 117 11.16 -13.60 4.56
N ALA A 118 10.48 -14.60 5.15
CA ALA A 118 9.49 -15.42 4.45
C ALA A 118 8.33 -14.60 3.86
N ARG A 119 7.82 -13.59 4.60
CA ARG A 119 6.79 -12.66 4.08
C ARG A 119 7.29 -11.81 2.92
N LEU A 120 8.54 -11.36 2.95
CA LEU A 120 9.15 -10.56 1.89
C LEU A 120 9.40 -11.38 0.61
N VAL A 121 9.78 -12.66 0.75
CA VAL A 121 9.92 -13.60 -0.38
C VAL A 121 8.65 -13.65 -1.22
N ASP A 122 7.47 -13.71 -0.59
CA ASP A 122 6.21 -13.71 -1.33
C ASP A 122 5.94 -12.40 -2.05
N GLN A 123 6.34 -11.26 -1.48
CA GLN A 123 6.25 -9.96 -2.15
C GLN A 123 7.19 -9.89 -3.36
N ILE A 124 8.46 -10.29 -3.21
CA ILE A 124 9.42 -10.37 -4.33
C ILE A 124 8.84 -11.25 -5.43
N ARG A 125 8.31 -12.43 -5.10
CA ARG A 125 7.71 -13.34 -6.07
C ARG A 125 6.55 -12.68 -6.84
N GLN A 126 5.66 -11.96 -6.15
CA GLN A 126 4.52 -11.29 -6.78
C GLN A 126 4.96 -10.14 -7.69
N GLU A 127 5.91 -9.33 -7.23
CA GLU A 127 6.46 -8.20 -7.98
C GLU A 127 7.26 -8.66 -9.20
N THR A 128 8.07 -9.72 -9.08
CA THR A 128 8.83 -10.31 -10.19
C THR A 128 7.92 -10.86 -11.29
N LYS A 129 6.76 -11.42 -10.93
CA LYS A 129 5.77 -11.90 -11.92
C LYS A 129 5.22 -10.79 -12.83
N LYS A 130 5.24 -9.53 -12.37
CA LYS A 130 4.77 -8.39 -13.15
C LYS A 130 5.78 -7.94 -14.22
N ILE A 131 7.04 -8.38 -14.12
CA ILE A 131 8.09 -8.05 -15.09
C ILE A 131 7.88 -8.84 -16.38
N THR A 132 7.82 -8.11 -17.50
CA THR A 132 7.83 -8.69 -18.85
C THR A 132 9.21 -9.24 -19.19
N ASP A 133 9.26 -10.18 -20.13
CA ASP A 133 10.53 -10.78 -20.61
C ASP A 133 10.74 -10.44 -22.09
N ARG A 134 10.47 -9.18 -22.46
CA ARG A 134 10.50 -8.72 -23.85
C ARG A 134 11.81 -8.03 -24.19
N HIS A 135 12.36 -7.27 -23.24
CA HIS A 135 13.65 -6.61 -23.39
C HIS A 135 14.74 -7.34 -22.62
N PRO A 136 15.99 -7.39 -23.15
CA PRO A 136 17.11 -8.05 -22.45
C PRO A 136 17.31 -7.54 -21.02
N ARG A 137 17.14 -6.23 -20.80
CA ARG A 137 17.24 -5.67 -19.44
C ARG A 137 16.15 -6.21 -18.50
N GLU A 138 14.91 -6.33 -18.95
CA GLU A 138 13.81 -6.85 -18.14
C GLU A 138 13.99 -8.33 -17.85
N ARG A 139 14.44 -9.12 -18.84
CA ARG A 139 14.83 -10.52 -18.68
C ARG A 139 15.88 -10.71 -17.59
N ALA A 140 16.93 -9.89 -17.63
CA ALA A 140 18.01 -9.95 -16.65
C ALA A 140 17.54 -9.63 -15.23
N ILE A 141 16.72 -8.58 -15.06
CA ILE A 141 16.11 -8.22 -13.76
C ILE A 141 15.20 -9.35 -13.28
N LYS A 142 14.35 -9.90 -14.16
CA LYS A 142 13.43 -10.99 -13.82
C LYS A 142 14.16 -12.25 -13.39
N ALA A 143 15.22 -12.65 -14.11
CA ALA A 143 16.03 -13.81 -13.76
C ALA A 143 16.73 -13.61 -12.41
N TYR A 144 17.38 -12.46 -12.21
CA TYR A 144 18.03 -12.13 -10.94
C TYR A 144 17.08 -12.23 -9.75
N TYR A 145 15.93 -11.55 -9.83
CA TYR A 145 14.97 -11.56 -8.73
C TYR A 145 14.23 -12.88 -8.55
N THR A 146 14.17 -13.72 -9.59
CA THR A 146 13.70 -15.11 -9.46
C THR A 146 14.70 -15.92 -8.65
N LEU A 147 15.99 -15.85 -8.97
CA LEU A 147 17.05 -16.54 -8.22
C LEU A 147 17.15 -16.01 -6.78
N LEU A 148 17.10 -14.70 -6.59
CA LEU A 148 17.16 -14.06 -5.27
C LEU A 148 15.96 -14.45 -4.39
N CYS A 149 14.76 -14.52 -4.98
CA CYS A 149 13.57 -15.02 -4.30
C CYS A 149 13.77 -16.45 -3.77
N GLU A 150 14.34 -17.34 -4.58
CA GLU A 150 14.57 -18.73 -4.18
C GLU A 150 15.73 -18.87 -3.18
N TYR A 151 16.73 -18.00 -3.25
CA TYR A 151 17.77 -17.88 -2.23
C TYR A 151 17.16 -17.53 -0.87
N TYR A 152 16.38 -16.45 -0.79
CA TYR A 152 15.76 -16.03 0.46
C TYR A 152 14.68 -16.98 0.97
N LYS A 153 13.92 -17.63 0.08
CA LYS A 153 13.00 -18.72 0.45
C LYS A 153 13.75 -19.85 1.14
N THR A 154 14.85 -20.30 0.54
CA THR A 154 15.66 -21.40 1.05
C THR A 154 16.34 -21.02 2.37
N ARG A 155 16.84 -19.78 2.48
CA ARG A 155 17.41 -19.21 3.72
C ARG A 155 16.38 -19.09 4.86
N ALA A 156 15.17 -18.62 4.57
CA ALA A 156 14.11 -18.54 5.59
C ALA A 156 13.67 -19.94 6.06
N LEU A 157 13.54 -20.89 5.12
CA LEU A 157 13.20 -22.27 5.45
C LEU A 157 14.27 -22.95 6.30
N SER A 158 15.56 -22.71 6.03
CA SER A 158 16.66 -23.35 6.78
C SER A 158 16.66 -23.01 8.26
N LYS A 159 16.07 -21.87 8.63
CA LYS A 159 15.94 -21.41 10.01
C LYS A 159 14.56 -21.68 10.62
N SER A 160 13.66 -22.34 9.89
CA SER A 160 12.29 -22.67 10.32
C SER A 160 12.14 -24.07 10.94
N GLY A 161 13.20 -24.90 10.91
CA GLY A 161 13.16 -26.30 11.36
C GLY A 161 12.51 -27.28 10.38
N GLN A 162 12.07 -26.83 9.19
CA GLN A 162 11.44 -27.66 8.16
C GLN A 162 12.46 -28.30 7.20
N THR A 163 13.36 -29.15 7.71
CA THR A 163 14.48 -29.74 6.97
C THR A 163 14.10 -30.36 5.63
N ASP A 164 13.00 -31.11 5.54
CA ASP A 164 12.56 -31.76 4.30
C ASP A 164 12.28 -30.75 3.17
N LYS A 165 11.70 -29.59 3.52
CA LYS A 165 11.37 -28.54 2.54
C LYS A 165 12.58 -27.72 2.12
N VAL A 166 13.61 -27.66 2.96
CA VAL A 166 14.84 -26.89 2.70
C VAL A 166 15.58 -27.48 1.50
N MET A 167 15.83 -28.79 1.52
CA MET A 167 16.55 -29.45 0.43
C MET A 167 15.76 -29.44 -0.88
N GLN A 168 14.43 -29.62 -0.82
CA GLN A 168 13.58 -29.45 -1.98
C GLN A 168 13.71 -28.04 -2.58
N SER A 169 13.60 -27.00 -1.74
CA SER A 169 13.74 -25.61 -2.16
C SER A 169 15.12 -25.33 -2.79
N TRP A 170 16.19 -25.89 -2.21
CA TRP A 170 17.53 -25.77 -2.76
C TRP A 170 17.66 -26.44 -4.14
N HIS A 171 17.12 -27.66 -4.31
CA HIS A 171 17.14 -28.36 -5.59
C HIS A 171 16.35 -27.60 -6.68
N GLU A 172 15.19 -27.04 -6.34
CA GLU A 172 14.41 -26.18 -7.23
C GLU A 172 15.23 -24.96 -7.68
N ALA A 173 15.93 -24.30 -6.74
CA ALA A 173 16.80 -23.17 -7.04
C ALA A 173 17.99 -23.56 -7.93
N ARG A 174 18.62 -24.72 -7.67
CA ARG A 174 19.74 -25.23 -8.47
C ARG A 174 19.31 -25.58 -9.89
N ALA A 175 18.12 -26.15 -10.07
CA ALA A 175 17.55 -26.40 -11.39
C ALA A 175 17.33 -25.09 -12.17
N MET A 176 16.86 -24.03 -11.50
CA MET A 176 16.71 -22.71 -12.11
C MET A 176 18.04 -22.08 -12.49
N LEU A 177 19.08 -22.19 -11.65
CA LEU A 177 20.44 -21.75 -12.01
C LEU A 177 20.92 -22.45 -13.29
N ASN A 178 20.79 -23.77 -13.37
CA ASN A 178 21.21 -24.51 -14.56
C ASN A 178 20.46 -24.06 -15.82
N LEU A 179 19.17 -23.74 -15.70
CA LEU A 179 18.38 -23.23 -16.82
C LEU A 179 18.83 -21.82 -17.27
N PHE A 180 19.25 -20.95 -16.35
CA PHE A 180 19.73 -19.61 -16.67
C PHE A 180 21.20 -19.55 -17.09
N ALA A 181 21.98 -20.60 -16.82
CA ALA A 181 23.40 -20.67 -17.19
C ALA A 181 23.63 -20.56 -18.71
N ASP A 182 22.71 -21.10 -19.51
CA ASP A 182 22.76 -21.09 -20.98
C ASP A 182 21.86 -20.01 -21.62
N ASP A 183 21.33 -19.06 -20.82
CA ASP A 183 20.45 -18.03 -21.34
C ASP A 183 21.16 -17.16 -22.40
N PRO A 184 20.54 -16.80 -23.53
CA PRO A 184 21.20 -16.00 -24.57
C PRO A 184 21.63 -14.61 -24.09
N ASN A 185 21.03 -14.08 -23.02
CA ASN A 185 21.39 -12.80 -22.43
C ASN A 185 22.59 -12.90 -21.48
N GLU A 186 23.67 -12.20 -21.81
CA GLU A 186 24.90 -12.17 -21.01
C GLU A 186 24.68 -11.73 -19.55
N ASN A 187 23.76 -10.78 -19.32
CA ASN A 187 23.48 -10.29 -17.96
C ASN A 187 22.74 -11.34 -17.13
N VAL A 188 21.92 -12.20 -17.76
CA VAL A 188 21.28 -13.33 -17.08
C VAL A 188 22.33 -14.35 -16.67
N ARG A 189 23.25 -14.70 -17.59
CA ARG A 189 24.35 -15.61 -17.31
C ARG A 189 25.27 -15.09 -16.20
N GLY A 190 25.64 -13.81 -16.25
CA GLY A 190 26.45 -13.16 -15.21
C GLY A 190 25.75 -13.19 -13.84
N ASN A 191 24.47 -12.83 -13.78
CA ASN A 191 23.68 -12.92 -12.54
C ASN A 191 23.59 -14.37 -12.02
N CYS A 192 23.44 -15.34 -12.91
CA CYS A 192 23.40 -16.76 -12.56
C CYS A 192 24.73 -17.24 -11.96
N ALA A 193 25.86 -16.83 -12.53
CA ALA A 193 27.18 -17.22 -12.04
C ALA A 193 27.46 -16.64 -10.64
N ILE A 194 27.15 -15.35 -10.42
CA ILE A 194 27.25 -14.71 -9.10
C ILE A 194 26.38 -15.45 -8.06
N MET A 195 25.15 -15.80 -8.42
CA MET A 195 24.23 -16.49 -7.51
C MET A 195 24.63 -17.94 -7.25
N ARG A 196 25.29 -18.63 -8.19
CA ARG A 196 25.68 -20.05 -8.06
C ARG A 196 26.51 -20.28 -6.80
N HIS A 197 27.58 -19.52 -6.63
CA HIS A 197 28.49 -19.63 -5.48
C HIS A 197 27.80 -19.24 -4.17
N SER A 198 26.85 -18.30 -4.23
CA SER A 198 26.01 -17.95 -3.08
C SER A 198 25.09 -19.10 -2.64
N PHE A 199 24.52 -19.86 -3.59
CA PHE A 199 23.72 -21.05 -3.31
C PHE A 199 24.55 -22.23 -2.79
N ASP A 200 25.80 -22.36 -3.22
CA ASP A 200 26.72 -23.39 -2.75
C ASP A 200 27.13 -23.12 -1.29
N LEU A 201 27.41 -21.86 -0.94
CA LEU A 201 27.60 -21.43 0.45
C LEU A 201 26.33 -21.63 1.29
N LEU A 202 25.16 -21.31 0.76
CA LEU A 202 23.89 -21.55 1.46
C LEU A 202 23.67 -23.04 1.75
N LEU A 203 24.04 -23.94 0.83
CA LEU A 203 23.97 -25.38 1.07
C LEU A 203 24.93 -25.82 2.18
N ALA A 204 26.15 -25.29 2.19
CA ALA A 204 27.11 -25.54 3.27
C ALA A 204 26.53 -25.13 4.63
N ASP A 205 25.96 -23.92 4.73
CA ASP A 205 25.27 -23.44 5.94
C ASP A 205 24.13 -24.39 6.35
N ILE A 206 23.30 -24.81 5.39
CA ILE A 206 22.18 -25.74 5.65
C ILE A 206 22.67 -27.05 6.26
N TYR A 207 23.73 -27.65 5.73
CA TYR A 207 24.29 -28.88 6.28
C TYR A 207 24.94 -28.65 7.66
N ILE A 208 25.68 -27.56 7.83
CA ILE A 208 26.35 -27.22 9.10
C ILE A 208 25.34 -26.98 10.23
N ASP A 209 24.25 -26.27 9.93
CA ASP A 209 23.19 -25.92 10.89
C ASP A 209 22.21 -27.07 11.11
N GLY A 210 21.96 -27.88 10.07
CA GLY A 210 21.12 -29.07 10.11
C GLY A 210 21.75 -30.26 10.84
N GLY A 211 22.96 -30.12 11.39
CA GLY A 211 23.64 -31.18 12.12
C GLY A 211 24.32 -32.23 11.22
N GLU A 212 24.55 -31.91 9.94
CA GLU A 212 25.22 -32.77 8.96
C GLU A 212 26.55 -32.18 8.45
N PRO A 213 27.48 -31.75 9.33
CA PRO A 213 28.70 -31.06 8.92
C PRO A 213 29.61 -31.92 8.03
N ASN A 214 29.52 -33.25 8.10
CA ASN A 214 30.23 -34.16 7.20
C ASN A 214 29.82 -33.97 5.73
N LYS A 215 28.53 -33.70 5.46
CA LYS A 215 28.05 -33.42 4.09
C LYS A 215 28.61 -32.10 3.58
N ALA A 216 28.62 -31.06 4.42
CA ALA A 216 29.29 -29.79 4.09
C ALA A 216 30.78 -29.99 3.80
N ALA A 217 31.51 -30.67 4.69
CA ALA A 217 32.94 -30.90 4.53
C ALA A 217 33.30 -31.72 3.28
N ALA A 218 32.39 -32.59 2.81
CA ALA A 218 32.54 -33.31 1.55
C ALA A 218 32.20 -32.46 0.33
N TYR A 219 31.18 -31.61 0.42
CA TYR A 219 30.66 -30.82 -0.69
C TYR A 219 31.52 -29.59 -1.04
N ILE A 220 32.01 -28.87 -0.02
CA ILE A 220 32.69 -27.58 -0.23
C ILE A 220 33.96 -27.69 -1.09
N PRO A 221 34.84 -28.71 -0.95
CA PRO A 221 36.01 -28.86 -1.82
C PRO A 221 35.66 -28.92 -3.31
N ASP A 222 34.58 -29.61 -3.68
CA ASP A 222 34.12 -29.71 -5.07
C ASP A 222 33.63 -28.34 -5.58
N ALA A 223 32.89 -27.59 -4.75
CA ALA A 223 32.45 -26.24 -5.08
C ALA A 223 33.63 -25.27 -5.26
N VAL A 224 34.66 -25.36 -4.41
CA VAL A 224 35.90 -24.57 -4.56
C VAL A 224 36.65 -24.96 -5.84
N GLN A 225 36.68 -26.24 -6.19
CA GLN A 225 37.32 -26.69 -7.43
C GLN A 225 36.58 -26.15 -8.67
N GLU A 226 35.25 -26.10 -8.64
CA GLU A 226 34.45 -25.49 -9.70
C GLU A 226 34.71 -23.98 -9.81
N LEU A 227 34.70 -23.26 -8.68
CA LEU A 227 35.03 -21.82 -8.62
C LEU A 227 36.42 -21.53 -9.21
N ASN A 228 37.42 -22.37 -8.89
CA ASN A 228 38.77 -22.23 -9.41
C ASN A 228 38.86 -22.50 -10.91
N ARG A 229 38.16 -23.52 -11.41
CA ARG A 229 38.10 -23.81 -12.86
C ARG A 229 37.45 -22.66 -13.62
N GLU A 230 36.31 -22.17 -13.13
CA GLU A 230 35.63 -21.01 -13.71
C GLU A 230 36.54 -19.79 -13.81
N GLN A 231 37.28 -19.47 -12.75
CA GLN A 231 38.24 -18.36 -12.76
C GLN A 231 39.41 -18.60 -13.74
N GLN A 232 39.90 -19.84 -13.86
CA GLN A 232 40.99 -20.19 -14.79
C GLN A 232 40.55 -20.10 -16.24
N ASP A 233 39.29 -20.43 -16.54
CA ASP A 233 38.70 -20.41 -17.88
C ASP A 233 38.31 -19.00 -18.36
N GLY A 234 38.76 -17.95 -17.66
CA GLY A 234 38.51 -16.54 -17.99
C GLY A 234 37.40 -15.88 -17.17
N GLY A 235 36.83 -16.61 -16.20
CA GLY A 235 35.75 -16.14 -15.33
C GLY A 235 34.37 -16.21 -15.99
N ASP A 236 33.36 -15.85 -15.22
CA ASP A 236 31.95 -15.78 -15.64
C ASP A 236 31.59 -14.49 -16.42
N GLY A 237 32.57 -13.60 -16.65
CA GLY A 237 32.38 -12.30 -17.28
C GLY A 237 31.71 -11.24 -16.41
N ALA A 238 31.37 -11.54 -15.16
CA ALA A 238 30.69 -10.65 -14.22
C ALA A 238 31.47 -10.44 -12.91
N THR A 239 32.16 -11.47 -12.44
CA THR A 239 32.93 -11.52 -11.21
C THR A 239 34.38 -11.15 -11.48
N ASP A 240 34.89 -10.13 -10.79
CA ASP A 240 36.30 -9.76 -10.87
C ASP A 240 37.20 -10.67 -10.01
N HIS A 241 38.51 -10.53 -10.12
CA HIS A 241 39.45 -11.33 -9.31
C HIS A 241 39.20 -11.22 -7.80
N ALA A 242 38.77 -10.04 -7.32
CA ALA A 242 38.45 -9.85 -5.91
C ALA A 242 37.19 -10.62 -5.52
N GLY A 243 36.15 -10.64 -6.35
CA GLY A 243 34.94 -11.42 -6.13
C GLY A 243 35.22 -12.93 -6.00
N TYR A 244 36.10 -13.48 -6.85
CA TYR A 244 36.52 -14.88 -6.73
C TYR A 244 37.29 -15.16 -5.42
N ASP A 245 38.18 -14.25 -5.03
CA ASP A 245 38.91 -14.35 -3.77
C ASP A 245 37.96 -14.30 -2.57
N ILE A 246 36.94 -13.44 -2.62
CA ILE A 246 35.92 -13.32 -1.57
C ILE A 246 35.14 -14.63 -1.42
N HIS A 247 34.68 -15.22 -2.53
CA HIS A 247 33.99 -16.52 -2.48
C HIS A 247 34.90 -17.62 -1.91
N ARG A 248 36.17 -17.69 -2.34
CA ARG A 248 37.14 -18.65 -1.77
C ARG A 248 37.33 -18.47 -0.27
N MET A 249 37.37 -17.23 0.22
CA MET A 249 37.48 -16.95 1.65
C MET A 249 36.27 -17.50 2.41
N TYR A 250 35.04 -17.23 1.95
CA TYR A 250 33.84 -17.75 2.59
C TYR A 250 33.72 -19.27 2.52
N PHE A 251 34.12 -19.90 1.40
CA PHE A 251 34.18 -21.36 1.33
C PHE A 251 35.19 -21.95 2.32
N ASN A 252 36.37 -21.33 2.47
CA ASN A 252 37.35 -21.74 3.46
C ASN A 252 36.83 -21.61 4.90
N LEU A 253 36.08 -20.55 5.21
CA LEU A 253 35.44 -20.39 6.52
C LEU A 253 34.36 -21.46 6.75
N ALA A 254 33.46 -21.67 5.78
CA ALA A 254 32.43 -22.71 5.86
C ALA A 254 33.04 -24.11 6.02
N LEU A 255 34.11 -24.40 5.27
CA LEU A 255 34.84 -25.65 5.37
C LEU A 255 35.51 -25.81 6.74
N GLY A 256 36.14 -24.75 7.24
CA GLY A 256 36.72 -24.72 8.59
C GLY A 256 35.68 -25.06 9.66
N HIS A 257 34.52 -24.40 9.65
CA HIS A 257 33.43 -24.69 10.58
C HIS A 257 32.92 -26.13 10.47
N ALA A 258 32.69 -26.62 9.25
CA ALA A 258 32.27 -27.99 9.02
C ALA A 258 33.29 -28.99 9.60
N LEU A 259 34.58 -28.80 9.31
CA LEU A 259 35.65 -29.69 9.75
C LEU A 259 35.84 -29.68 11.27
N VAL A 260 35.73 -28.52 11.95
CA VAL A 260 35.81 -28.49 13.42
C VAL A 260 34.63 -29.24 14.03
N LYS A 261 33.41 -29.06 13.53
CA LYS A 261 32.23 -29.83 13.99
C LYS A 261 32.39 -31.33 13.75
N CYS A 262 33.15 -31.74 12.73
CA CYS A 262 33.51 -33.14 12.48
C CYS A 262 34.70 -33.65 13.33
N GLY A 263 35.30 -32.82 14.18
CA GLY A 263 36.50 -33.18 14.95
C GLY A 263 37.81 -33.20 14.14
N ARG A 264 37.79 -32.79 12.87
CA ARG A 264 38.95 -32.77 11.94
C ARG A 264 39.74 -31.46 12.07
N LYS A 265 40.28 -31.23 13.28
CA LYS A 265 40.87 -29.94 13.69
C LYS A 265 42.04 -29.48 12.82
N ASP A 266 42.98 -30.35 12.47
CA ASP A 266 44.15 -29.95 11.66
C ASP A 266 43.76 -29.50 10.25
N GLU A 267 42.74 -30.14 9.67
CA GLU A 267 42.21 -29.75 8.37
C GLU A 267 41.42 -28.45 8.46
N ALA A 268 40.67 -28.24 9.55
CA ALA A 268 40.00 -26.98 9.80
C ALA A 268 40.98 -25.81 9.93
N LEU A 269 42.12 -26.01 10.59
CA LEU A 269 43.18 -25.00 10.71
C LEU A 269 43.82 -24.67 9.35
N LYS A 270 43.96 -25.65 8.46
CA LYS A 270 44.41 -25.41 7.07
C LYS A 270 43.40 -24.57 6.30
N ALA A 271 42.11 -24.88 6.42
CA ALA A 271 41.04 -24.09 5.80
C ALA A 271 41.02 -22.66 6.35
N ALA A 272 41.13 -22.50 7.68
CA ALA A 272 41.22 -21.20 8.35
C ALA A 272 42.42 -20.36 7.86
N ALA A 273 43.61 -20.97 7.72
CA ALA A 273 44.78 -20.29 7.16
C ALA A 273 44.56 -19.84 5.71
N GLY A 274 43.82 -20.62 4.92
CA GLY A 274 43.39 -20.22 3.58
C GLY A 274 42.51 -18.97 3.59
N ALA A 275 41.54 -18.90 4.52
CA ALA A 275 40.72 -17.70 4.71
C ALA A 275 41.53 -16.50 5.22
N ASP A 276 42.42 -16.70 6.19
CA ASP A 276 43.28 -15.66 6.78
C ASP A 276 44.16 -14.97 5.72
N SER A 277 44.74 -15.74 4.80
CA SER A 277 45.55 -15.19 3.70
C SER A 277 44.78 -14.23 2.79
N LEU A 278 43.49 -14.50 2.58
CA LEU A 278 42.60 -13.68 1.75
C LEU A 278 42.07 -12.49 2.54
N PHE A 279 41.81 -12.68 3.84
CA PHE A 279 41.42 -11.60 4.74
C PHE A 279 42.47 -10.49 4.79
N HIS A 280 43.76 -10.83 4.91
CA HIS A 280 44.84 -9.84 4.87
C HIS A 280 44.90 -9.05 3.55
N LYS A 281 44.52 -9.69 2.43
CA LYS A 281 44.43 -9.03 1.12
C LYS A 281 43.20 -8.12 1.01
N TYR A 282 42.12 -8.46 1.70
CA TYR A 282 40.83 -7.76 1.67
C TYR A 282 40.28 -7.53 3.09
N PRO A 283 40.94 -6.65 3.87
CA PRO A 283 40.65 -6.46 5.30
C PRO A 283 39.27 -5.89 5.67
N PRO A 284 38.49 -5.18 4.84
CA PRO A 284 37.18 -4.65 5.27
C PRO A 284 36.07 -5.72 5.34
N MET A 285 36.40 -7.01 5.34
CA MET A 285 35.41 -8.10 5.41
C MET A 285 35.10 -8.50 6.84
N GLU A 286 34.54 -7.55 7.60
CA GLU A 286 34.32 -7.65 9.05
C GLU A 286 33.55 -8.93 9.46
N ASN A 287 32.61 -9.37 8.61
CA ASN A 287 31.81 -10.58 8.81
C ASN A 287 32.66 -11.88 8.86
N ALA A 288 33.82 -11.88 8.19
CA ALA A 288 34.68 -13.05 8.08
C ALA A 288 35.53 -13.29 9.34
N LEU A 289 35.91 -12.22 10.04
CA LEU A 289 36.85 -12.30 11.17
C LEU A 289 36.26 -13.04 12.37
N GLY A 290 34.99 -12.79 12.71
CA GLY A 290 34.30 -13.52 13.78
C GLY A 290 34.25 -15.03 13.51
N SER A 291 33.89 -15.41 12.27
CA SER A 291 33.92 -16.80 11.82
C SER A 291 35.32 -17.41 11.91
N LEU A 292 36.35 -16.68 11.44
CA LEU A 292 37.74 -17.11 11.49
C LEU A 292 38.19 -17.40 12.94
N LEU A 293 37.93 -16.44 13.85
CA LEU A 293 38.26 -16.58 15.27
C LEU A 293 37.53 -17.78 15.88
N SER A 294 36.24 -17.98 15.57
CA SER A 294 35.47 -19.12 16.07
C SER A 294 36.10 -20.46 15.67
N ILE A 295 36.60 -20.60 14.43
CA ILE A 295 37.26 -21.83 13.98
C ILE A 295 38.52 -22.12 14.81
N TYR A 296 39.38 -21.13 15.02
CA TYR A 296 40.59 -21.28 15.85
C TYR A 296 40.27 -21.59 17.31
N VAL A 297 39.23 -20.93 17.85
CA VAL A 297 38.69 -21.21 19.19
C VAL A 297 38.23 -22.65 19.28
N GLU A 298 37.34 -23.10 18.41
CA GLU A 298 36.79 -24.46 18.46
C GLU A 298 37.86 -25.54 18.21
N ALA A 299 38.85 -25.26 17.35
CA ALA A 299 40.00 -26.12 17.12
C ALA A 299 40.97 -26.18 18.32
N ASN A 300 40.85 -25.26 19.29
CA ASN A 300 41.73 -25.13 20.45
C ASN A 300 43.19 -24.84 20.07
N SER A 301 43.38 -24.02 19.04
CA SER A 301 44.69 -23.54 18.59
C SER A 301 44.50 -22.09 18.17
N ILE A 302 44.98 -21.15 18.97
CA ILE A 302 44.76 -19.71 18.77
C ILE A 302 46.12 -19.05 18.53
N PRO A 303 46.50 -18.80 17.28
CA PRO A 303 47.72 -18.07 16.96
C PRO A 303 47.71 -16.66 17.56
N GLU A 304 48.85 -16.18 18.04
CA GLU A 304 48.96 -14.86 18.68
C GLU A 304 48.58 -13.71 17.72
N ASN A 305 48.97 -13.82 16.44
CA ASN A 305 48.59 -12.86 15.40
C ASN A 305 47.08 -12.81 15.18
N ILE A 306 46.38 -13.94 15.26
CA ILE A 306 44.92 -14.01 15.10
C ILE A 306 44.21 -13.40 16.30
N LEU A 307 44.71 -13.65 17.51
CA LEU A 307 44.20 -12.98 18.71
C LEU A 307 44.38 -11.46 18.61
N SER A 308 45.58 -10.99 18.25
CA SER A 308 45.85 -9.56 18.06
C SER A 308 44.89 -8.95 17.04
N LEU A 309 44.65 -9.64 15.93
CA LEU A 309 43.73 -9.18 14.88
C LEU A 309 42.31 -8.99 15.41
N GLY A 310 41.81 -9.94 16.20
CA GLY A 310 40.50 -9.82 16.86
C GLY A 310 40.45 -8.65 17.84
N GLU A 311 41.48 -8.48 18.67
CA GLU A 311 41.56 -7.37 19.62
C GLU A 311 41.64 -6.00 18.92
N ASP A 312 42.41 -5.89 17.83
CA ASP A 312 42.52 -4.68 17.02
C ASP A 312 41.19 -4.33 16.37
N PHE A 313 40.51 -5.32 15.80
CA PHE A 313 39.18 -5.13 15.24
C PHE A 313 38.19 -4.60 16.29
N TYR A 314 38.18 -5.19 17.48
CA TYR A 314 37.37 -4.74 18.59
C TYR A 314 37.69 -3.28 18.97
N ARG A 315 38.97 -2.96 19.18
CA ARG A 315 39.42 -1.59 19.53
C ARG A 315 38.99 -0.55 18.51
N ASN A 316 39.08 -0.87 17.23
CA ASN A 316 38.75 0.04 16.14
C ASN A 316 37.23 0.24 15.93
N ASN A 317 36.40 -0.65 16.47
CA ASN A 317 34.94 -0.66 16.26
C ASN A 317 34.12 -0.43 17.54
N LEU A 318 34.75 -0.02 18.64
CA LEU A 318 34.10 0.26 19.94
C LEU A 318 32.86 1.16 19.84
N ALA A 319 32.94 2.16 18.96
CA ALA A 319 31.92 3.20 18.76
C ALA A 319 30.78 2.77 17.83
N THR A 320 30.91 1.64 17.12
CA THR A 320 29.98 1.18 16.09
C THR A 320 29.55 -0.26 16.38
N PRO A 321 28.65 -0.49 17.36
CA PRO A 321 28.11 -1.81 17.64
C PRO A 321 27.48 -2.45 16.39
N SER A 322 27.72 -3.75 16.18
CA SER A 322 27.22 -4.49 15.03
C SER A 322 27.12 -5.99 15.32
N VAL A 323 26.42 -6.74 14.47
CA VAL A 323 26.35 -8.20 14.54
C VAL A 323 27.75 -8.82 14.35
N GLU A 324 28.55 -8.20 13.49
CA GLU A 324 29.93 -8.59 13.22
C GLU A 324 30.82 -8.39 14.46
N LEU A 325 30.74 -7.22 15.10
CA LEU A 325 31.48 -6.94 16.33
C LEU A 325 31.06 -7.87 17.46
N LEU A 326 29.77 -8.19 17.56
CA LEU A 326 29.27 -9.18 18.52
C LEU A 326 29.94 -10.55 18.31
N SER A 327 30.04 -11.00 17.05
CA SER A 327 30.68 -12.28 16.71
C SER A 327 32.15 -12.31 17.17
N VAL A 328 32.92 -11.26 16.86
CA VAL A 328 34.32 -11.12 17.31
C VAL A 328 34.42 -11.09 18.84
N CYS A 329 33.58 -10.29 19.51
CA CYS A 329 33.59 -10.18 20.98
C CYS A 329 33.25 -11.52 21.66
N ASN A 330 32.31 -12.29 21.09
CA ASN A 330 31.99 -13.64 21.58
C ASN A 330 33.20 -14.57 21.45
N SER A 331 33.90 -14.56 20.32
CA SER A 331 35.12 -15.37 20.16
C SER A 331 36.22 -14.94 21.13
N LEU A 332 36.47 -13.63 21.28
CA LEU A 332 37.45 -13.10 22.24
C LEU A 332 37.10 -13.48 23.68
N LEU A 333 35.82 -13.40 24.06
CA LEU A 333 35.35 -13.84 25.38
C LEU A 333 35.70 -15.31 25.63
N GLN A 334 35.44 -16.18 24.66
CA GLN A 334 35.78 -17.60 24.76
C GLN A 334 37.30 -17.82 24.86
N ILE A 335 38.10 -17.05 24.12
CA ILE A 335 39.57 -17.09 24.19
C ILE A 335 40.04 -16.73 25.61
N TYR A 336 39.59 -15.59 26.14
CA TYR A 336 40.01 -15.12 27.46
C TYR A 336 39.58 -16.07 28.59
N ILE A 337 38.39 -16.65 28.51
CA ILE A 337 37.94 -17.67 29.46
C ILE A 337 38.90 -18.88 29.45
N ARG A 338 39.29 -19.37 28.26
CA ARG A 338 40.19 -20.52 28.14
C ARG A 338 41.61 -20.23 28.61
N GLN A 339 42.08 -19.01 28.41
CA GLN A 339 43.39 -18.56 28.88
C GLN A 339 43.42 -18.27 30.39
N GLY A 340 42.26 -18.25 31.07
CA GLY A 340 42.16 -17.88 32.48
C GLY A 340 42.27 -16.37 32.75
N GLU A 341 42.16 -15.55 31.70
CA GLU A 341 42.24 -14.08 31.75
C GLU A 341 40.95 -13.47 32.29
N LYS A 342 40.66 -13.70 33.57
CA LYS A 342 39.36 -13.39 34.20
C LYS A 342 38.93 -11.93 34.01
N VAL A 343 39.84 -10.98 34.19
CA VAL A 343 39.53 -9.54 34.05
C VAL A 343 39.16 -9.18 32.61
N LYS A 344 39.90 -9.70 31.62
CA LYS A 344 39.57 -9.49 30.20
C LYS A 344 38.25 -10.17 29.83
N ALA A 345 37.99 -11.37 30.35
CA ALA A 345 36.75 -12.10 30.13
C ALA A 345 35.54 -11.34 30.71
N GLU A 346 35.63 -10.84 31.94
CA GLU A 346 34.54 -10.05 32.55
C GLU A 346 34.26 -8.75 31.79
N ALA A 347 35.31 -8.03 31.38
CA ALA A 347 35.16 -6.84 30.54
C ALA A 347 34.49 -7.18 29.19
N MET A 348 34.95 -8.23 28.52
CA MET A 348 34.40 -8.67 27.23
C MET A 348 32.95 -9.16 27.36
N ALA A 349 32.57 -9.81 28.46
CA ALA A 349 31.18 -10.18 28.72
C ALA A 349 30.26 -8.96 28.86
N GLY A 350 30.75 -7.88 29.49
CA GLY A 350 30.05 -6.59 29.53
C GLY A 350 29.83 -6.00 28.13
N GLU A 351 30.83 -6.09 27.27
CA GLU A 351 30.75 -5.63 25.88
C GLU A 351 29.79 -6.46 25.03
N VAL A 352 29.84 -7.79 25.12
CA VAL A 352 28.87 -8.69 24.49
C VAL A 352 27.45 -8.31 24.89
N LYS A 353 27.21 -8.06 26.17
CA LYS A 353 25.89 -7.59 26.66
C LYS A 353 25.49 -6.25 26.05
N ARG A 354 26.38 -5.25 26.07
CA ARG A 354 26.14 -3.92 25.49
C ARG A 354 25.74 -4.00 24.02
N ILE A 355 26.44 -4.82 23.24
CA ILE A 355 26.18 -4.99 21.80
C ILE A 355 24.86 -5.76 21.58
N ASN A 356 24.58 -6.80 22.38
CA ASN A 356 23.28 -7.48 22.34
C ASN A 356 22.11 -6.52 22.63
N ASP A 357 22.24 -5.67 23.65
CA ASP A 357 21.22 -4.66 23.98
C ASP A 357 21.03 -3.67 22.82
N PHE A 358 22.11 -3.30 22.11
CA PHE A 358 22.03 -2.49 20.90
C PHE A 358 21.27 -3.20 19.77
N ILE A 359 21.65 -4.44 19.43
CA ILE A 359 20.99 -5.22 18.37
C ILE A 359 19.51 -5.46 18.71
N HIS A 360 19.19 -5.65 19.98
CA HIS A 360 17.80 -5.77 20.42
C HIS A 360 17.01 -4.47 20.21
N ARG A 361 17.59 -3.30 20.52
CA ARG A 361 16.98 -2.00 20.22
C ARG A 361 16.79 -1.78 18.72
N GLU A 362 17.79 -2.09 17.90
CA GLU A 362 17.68 -1.99 16.44
C GLU A 362 16.57 -2.90 15.90
N ASN A 363 16.42 -4.11 16.45
CA ASN A 363 15.31 -5.00 16.12
C ASN A 363 13.95 -4.38 16.48
N MET A 364 13.84 -3.75 17.65
CA MET A 364 12.62 -3.05 18.04
C MET A 364 12.32 -1.88 17.09
N GLU A 365 13.32 -1.06 16.75
CA GLU A 365 13.14 0.07 15.82
C GLU A 365 12.78 -0.42 14.40
N PHE A 366 13.36 -1.53 13.95
CA PHE A 366 12.98 -2.18 12.69
C PHE A 366 11.47 -2.51 12.67
N TYR A 367 10.93 -3.08 13.75
CA TYR A 367 9.49 -3.35 13.87
C TYR A 367 8.66 -2.08 13.99
N ASP A 368 9.13 -1.07 14.73
CA ASP A 368 8.44 0.21 14.86
C ASP A 368 8.27 0.87 13.49
N VAL A 369 9.33 0.94 12.68
CA VAL A 369 9.29 1.49 11.32
C VAL A 369 8.36 0.67 10.41
N LEU A 370 8.39 -0.67 10.49
CA LEU A 370 7.44 -1.51 9.76
C LEU A 370 5.99 -1.25 10.17
N SER A 371 5.73 -1.10 11.47
CA SER A 371 4.41 -0.85 12.02
C SER A 371 3.89 0.53 11.62
N GLU A 372 4.74 1.56 11.69
CA GLU A 372 4.45 2.92 11.24
C GLU A 372 4.11 2.93 9.76
N ASN A 373 4.92 2.29 8.93
CA ASN A 373 4.66 2.19 7.50
C ASN A 373 3.35 1.46 7.19
N SER A 374 3.03 0.40 7.94
CA SER A 374 1.77 -0.33 7.78
C SER A 374 0.56 0.54 8.14
N SER A 375 0.63 1.31 9.23
CA SER A 375 -0.45 2.20 9.67
C SER A 375 -0.62 3.41 8.73
N LEU A 376 0.48 3.97 8.23
CA LEU A 376 0.48 4.99 7.18
C LEU A 376 -0.17 4.47 5.89
N ARG A 377 0.14 3.23 5.47
CA ARG A 377 -0.53 2.59 4.33
C ARG A 377 -2.03 2.47 4.58
N VAL A 378 -2.46 1.96 5.73
CA VAL A 378 -3.90 1.86 6.07
C VAL A 378 -4.58 3.23 6.02
N SER A 379 -3.96 4.26 6.58
CA SER A 379 -4.48 5.64 6.53
C SER A 379 -4.60 6.17 5.09
N TYR A 380 -3.58 5.94 4.27
CA TYR A 380 -3.57 6.30 2.85
C TYR A 380 -4.67 5.57 2.06
N TYR A 381 -4.85 4.25 2.27
CA TYR A 381 -5.92 3.48 1.64
C TYR A 381 -7.30 4.00 2.04
N LYS A 382 -7.51 4.33 3.32
CA LYS A 382 -8.76 4.95 3.79
C LYS A 382 -9.03 6.28 3.07
N GLN A 383 -8.04 7.16 2.95
CA GLN A 383 -8.18 8.42 2.23
C GLN A 383 -8.48 8.21 0.74
N ARG A 384 -7.83 7.25 0.08
CA ARG A 384 -8.08 6.92 -1.32
C ARG A 384 -9.51 6.40 -1.53
N VAL A 385 -9.98 5.50 -0.67
CA VAL A 385 -11.36 4.98 -0.71
C VAL A 385 -12.36 6.12 -0.49
N TYR A 386 -12.13 6.99 0.50
CA TYR A 386 -12.97 8.16 0.74
C TYR A 386 -13.08 9.06 -0.50
N LYS A 387 -11.95 9.36 -1.15
CA LYS A 387 -11.92 10.14 -2.40
C LYS A 387 -12.71 9.45 -3.52
N MET A 388 -12.53 8.14 -3.72
CA MET A 388 -13.25 7.38 -4.74
C MET A 388 -14.77 7.41 -4.51
N VAL A 389 -15.20 7.17 -3.26
CA VAL A 389 -16.62 7.24 -2.88
C VAL A 389 -17.17 8.66 -3.08
N ALA A 390 -16.47 9.70 -2.62
CA ALA A 390 -16.88 11.09 -2.79
C ALA A 390 -17.03 11.47 -4.27
N THR A 391 -16.09 11.04 -5.12
CA THR A 391 -16.20 11.26 -6.58
C THR A 391 -17.39 10.51 -7.18
N GLY A 392 -17.66 9.28 -6.75
CA GLY A 392 -18.81 8.49 -7.22
C GLY A 392 -20.16 9.10 -6.79
N VAL A 393 -20.24 9.65 -5.59
CA VAL A 393 -21.45 10.36 -5.12
C VAL A 393 -21.64 11.65 -5.91
N ALA A 394 -20.57 12.43 -6.13
CA ALA A 394 -20.64 13.66 -6.90
C ALA A 394 -21.09 13.41 -8.35
N THR A 395 -20.56 12.38 -9.02
CA THR A 395 -20.98 12.02 -10.38
C THR A 395 -22.44 11.58 -10.43
N ALA A 396 -22.90 10.78 -9.45
CA ALA A 396 -24.30 10.39 -9.36
C ALA A 396 -25.24 11.59 -9.19
N LEU A 397 -24.87 12.55 -8.33
CA LEU A 397 -25.64 13.78 -8.13
C LEU A 397 -25.71 14.62 -9.41
N VAL A 398 -24.60 14.75 -10.14
CA VAL A 398 -24.58 15.45 -11.43
C VAL A 398 -25.53 14.77 -12.43
N ILE A 399 -25.50 13.44 -12.53
CA ILE A 399 -26.41 12.69 -13.41
C ILE A 399 -27.87 12.93 -13.03
N ILE A 400 -28.20 12.91 -11.74
CA ILE A 400 -29.54 13.20 -11.23
C ILE A 400 -29.98 14.61 -11.63
N ILE A 401 -29.13 15.62 -11.41
CA ILE A 401 -29.42 17.02 -11.74
C ILE A 401 -29.64 17.17 -13.25
N VAL A 402 -28.76 16.61 -14.08
CA VAL A 402 -28.90 16.65 -15.55
C VAL A 402 -30.19 15.99 -16.00
N THR A 403 -30.55 14.87 -15.39
CA THR A 403 -31.79 14.15 -15.68
C THR A 403 -33.01 14.96 -15.26
N MET A 404 -32.98 15.60 -14.09
CA MET A 404 -34.04 16.52 -13.64
C MET A 404 -34.21 17.71 -14.58
N ILE A 405 -33.10 18.33 -15.02
CA ILE A 405 -33.11 19.44 -15.98
C ILE A 405 -33.71 18.97 -17.31
N TYR A 406 -33.29 17.81 -17.82
CA TYR A 406 -33.84 17.23 -19.04
C TYR A 406 -35.36 17.03 -18.95
N PHE A 407 -35.85 16.42 -17.87
CA PHE A 407 -37.28 16.24 -17.64
C PHE A 407 -38.03 17.57 -17.50
N HIS A 408 -37.43 18.56 -16.84
CA HIS A 408 -38.01 19.90 -16.71
C HIS A 408 -38.16 20.57 -18.08
N LEU A 409 -37.11 20.56 -18.90
CA LEU A 409 -37.11 21.15 -20.24
C LEU A 409 -38.11 20.43 -21.16
N ARG A 410 -38.17 19.09 -21.10
CA ARG A 410 -39.15 18.30 -21.85
C ARG A 410 -40.58 18.67 -21.47
N ARG A 411 -40.86 18.80 -20.17
CA ARG A 411 -42.19 19.23 -19.68
C ARG A 411 -42.56 20.63 -20.16
N LEU A 412 -41.60 21.57 -20.18
CA LEU A 412 -41.84 22.92 -20.72
C LEU A 412 -42.17 22.87 -22.22
N HIS A 413 -41.43 22.06 -22.99
CA HIS A 413 -41.69 21.85 -24.41
C HIS A 413 -43.10 21.30 -24.63
N ASP A 414 -43.46 20.17 -24.01
CA ASP A 414 -44.77 19.53 -24.14
C ASP A 414 -45.92 20.48 -23.76
N ASN A 415 -45.74 21.28 -22.70
CA ASN A 415 -46.70 22.31 -22.30
C ASN A 415 -46.87 23.40 -23.38
N GLN A 416 -45.79 23.85 -24.03
CA GLN A 416 -45.88 24.83 -25.11
C GLN A 416 -46.65 24.31 -26.32
N TYR A 417 -46.51 23.03 -26.68
CA TYR A 417 -47.33 22.42 -27.74
C TYR A 417 -48.80 22.41 -27.34
N LEU A 418 -49.12 22.01 -26.11
CA LEU A 418 -50.50 21.98 -25.62
C LEU A 418 -51.16 23.37 -25.70
N TYR A 419 -50.48 24.43 -25.24
CA TYR A 419 -50.98 25.81 -25.36
C TYR A 419 -51.23 26.22 -26.82
N LYS A 420 -50.35 25.82 -27.75
CA LYS A 420 -50.52 26.12 -29.18
C LYS A 420 -51.71 25.39 -29.79
N TYR A 421 -51.90 24.10 -29.47
CA TYR A 421 -53.01 23.30 -29.97
C TYR A 421 -54.35 23.75 -29.39
N VAL A 422 -54.42 24.06 -28.09
CA VAL A 422 -55.63 24.60 -27.46
C VAL A 422 -56.00 25.96 -28.08
N ARG A 423 -55.02 26.85 -28.32
CA ARG A 423 -55.27 28.14 -28.96
C ARG A 423 -55.80 28.01 -30.39
N LEU A 424 -55.26 27.06 -31.17
CA LEU A 424 -55.73 26.79 -32.53
C LEU A 424 -57.14 26.16 -32.54
N ALA A 425 -57.44 25.27 -31.60
CA ALA A 425 -58.76 24.68 -31.44
C ALA A 425 -59.83 25.74 -31.05
N VAL A 426 -59.46 26.67 -30.16
CA VAL A 426 -60.33 27.80 -29.77
C VAL A 426 -60.59 28.74 -30.96
N GLN A 427 -59.64 28.91 -31.89
CA GLN A 427 -59.81 29.75 -33.08
C GLN A 427 -60.61 29.10 -34.21
N GLN A 428 -60.78 27.78 -34.22
CA GLN A 428 -61.50 27.04 -35.27
C GLN A 428 -62.99 26.79 -34.96
N THR A 429 -63.49 27.29 -33.83
CA THR A 429 -64.90 27.11 -33.46
C THR A 429 -65.72 28.31 -33.98
N PRO A 430 -66.66 28.14 -34.93
CA PRO A 430 -67.48 29.24 -35.41
C PRO A 430 -68.49 29.68 -34.35
N ALA A 431 -68.65 31.00 -34.20
CA ALA A 431 -69.60 31.64 -33.30
C ALA A 431 -71.05 31.38 -33.73
N LYS A 432 -71.86 30.78 -32.84
CA LYS A 432 -73.33 30.84 -32.91
C LYS A 432 -73.84 31.97 -32.02
N ARG A 433 -74.64 32.87 -32.60
CA ARG A 433 -75.33 33.98 -31.91
C ARG A 433 -76.65 33.51 -31.29
N ALA A 434 -76.74 33.78 -30.00
CA ALA A 434 -77.87 34.07 -29.11
C ALA A 434 -79.30 33.65 -29.50
N ASP A 435 -79.88 32.80 -28.65
CA ASP A 435 -81.13 33.11 -27.94
C ASP A 435 -80.87 32.93 -26.44
N ASN A 436 -81.29 33.89 -25.63
CA ASN A 436 -81.26 33.84 -24.17
C ASN A 436 -82.73 33.76 -23.72
N PRO A 437 -83.12 32.87 -22.79
CA PRO A 437 -82.80 33.14 -21.39
C PRO A 437 -82.54 31.89 -20.55
N LYS A 438 -81.43 31.89 -19.81
CA LYS A 438 -81.40 31.74 -18.35
C LYS A 438 -79.94 31.70 -17.92
N THR A 439 -79.59 32.61 -17.03
CA THR A 439 -78.38 32.53 -16.23
C THR A 439 -78.39 31.17 -15.52
N GLU A 440 -77.67 30.19 -16.06
CA GLU A 440 -77.33 28.97 -15.31
C GLU A 440 -76.24 29.35 -14.31
N GLU A 441 -76.71 30.03 -13.29
CA GLU A 441 -76.04 30.27 -12.03
C GLU A 441 -75.59 28.89 -11.53
N ASN A 442 -74.28 28.67 -11.42
CA ASN A 442 -73.67 27.36 -11.19
C ASN A 442 -74.30 26.70 -9.96
N LEU A 443 -75.09 25.65 -10.16
CA LEU A 443 -75.81 24.94 -9.09
C LEU A 443 -74.86 24.52 -7.96
N GLN A 444 -73.63 24.14 -8.30
CA GLN A 444 -72.61 23.81 -7.32
C GLN A 444 -72.23 25.03 -6.46
N GLU A 445 -72.08 26.22 -7.06
CA GLU A 445 -71.75 27.46 -6.36
C GLU A 445 -72.89 27.93 -5.45
N GLN A 446 -74.15 27.78 -5.88
CA GLN A 446 -75.32 28.05 -5.03
C GLN A 446 -75.37 27.09 -3.82
N ILE A 447 -75.13 25.80 -4.06
CA ILE A 447 -75.08 24.79 -3.00
C ILE A 447 -73.92 25.08 -2.04
N GLU A 448 -72.72 25.40 -2.54
CA GLU A 448 -71.56 25.75 -1.72
C GLU A 448 -71.83 27.01 -0.88
N THR A 449 -72.50 28.01 -1.45
CA THR A 449 -72.90 29.24 -0.75
C THR A 449 -73.89 28.94 0.37
N LEU A 450 -74.99 28.23 0.06
CA LEU A 450 -76.01 27.85 1.04
C LEU A 450 -75.48 26.94 2.16
N LEU A 451 -74.51 26.08 1.86
CA LEU A 451 -73.85 25.24 2.85
C LEU A 451 -72.90 26.03 3.74
N SER A 452 -72.22 27.03 3.17
CA SER A 452 -71.29 27.91 3.88
C SER A 452 -72.02 28.94 4.76
N GLU A 453 -73.24 29.33 4.39
CA GLU A 453 -74.14 30.11 5.24
C GLU A 453 -74.35 29.39 6.59
N ASN A 454 -73.96 30.05 7.69
CA ASN A 454 -74.01 29.54 9.07
C ASN A 454 -73.18 28.27 9.35
N ASN A 455 -72.21 27.94 8.50
CA ASN A 455 -71.35 26.75 8.65
C ASN A 455 -72.12 25.42 8.77
N ASN A 456 -73.27 25.31 8.09
CA ASN A 456 -74.13 24.12 8.15
C ASN A 456 -73.41 22.82 7.74
N PHE A 457 -72.37 22.91 6.90
CA PHE A 457 -71.53 21.78 6.52
C PHE A 457 -70.76 21.15 7.70
N LEU A 458 -70.59 21.83 8.84
CA LEU A 458 -69.87 21.33 10.02
C LEU A 458 -70.69 20.36 10.89
N SER A 459 -72.02 20.33 10.75
CA SER A 459 -72.86 19.41 11.53
C SER A 459 -72.63 17.95 11.11
N GLN A 460 -72.41 17.07 12.09
CA GLN A 460 -72.22 15.63 11.85
C GLN A 460 -73.47 14.96 11.27
N ASP A 461 -74.66 15.43 11.69
CA ASP A 461 -75.98 14.97 11.25
C ASP A 461 -76.60 15.93 10.24
N PHE A 462 -75.84 16.25 9.18
CA PHE A 462 -76.30 17.14 8.12
C PHE A 462 -77.62 16.65 7.50
N ASN A 463 -78.73 17.32 7.83
CA ASN A 463 -80.04 17.05 7.27
C ASN A 463 -80.27 17.91 6.03
N THR A 464 -80.54 17.25 4.90
CA THR A 464 -80.64 17.86 3.57
C THR A 464 -81.95 18.61 3.32
N GLY A 465 -82.90 18.57 4.25
CA GLY A 465 -84.19 19.25 4.11
C GLY A 465 -84.10 20.77 3.94
N CYS A 466 -83.04 21.40 4.48
CA CYS A 466 -82.80 22.84 4.29
C CYS A 466 -82.46 23.19 2.82
N LEU A 467 -81.66 22.34 2.15
CA LEU A 467 -81.32 22.52 0.74
C LEU A 467 -82.54 22.30 -0.16
N GLU A 468 -83.36 21.29 0.13
CA GLU A 468 -84.57 21.02 -0.65
C GLU A 468 -85.57 22.18 -0.60
N THR A 469 -85.72 22.78 0.59
CA THR A 469 -86.63 23.91 0.81
C THR A 469 -86.12 25.18 0.12
N ARG A 470 -84.82 25.46 0.19
CA ARG A 470 -84.23 26.69 -0.37
C ARG A 470 -84.02 26.65 -1.88
N LEU A 471 -83.69 25.47 -2.42
CA LEU A 471 -83.54 25.26 -3.86
C LEU A 471 -84.87 24.90 -4.55
N GLN A 472 -85.94 24.65 -3.77
CA GLN A 472 -87.23 24.14 -4.26
C GLN A 472 -87.10 22.86 -5.10
N MET A 473 -86.11 22.02 -4.76
CA MET A 473 -85.78 20.80 -5.49
C MET A 473 -85.73 19.62 -4.52
N LYS A 474 -86.28 18.47 -4.92
CA LYS A 474 -86.12 17.23 -4.15
C LYS A 474 -84.67 16.74 -4.23
N ARG A 475 -84.19 16.06 -3.19
CA ARG A 475 -82.82 15.55 -3.06
C ARG A 475 -82.34 14.77 -4.29
N TYR A 476 -83.19 13.90 -4.83
CA TYR A 476 -82.87 13.14 -6.03
C TYR A 476 -82.56 14.03 -7.24
N ALA A 477 -83.29 15.14 -7.44
CA ALA A 477 -83.04 16.07 -8.54
C ALA A 477 -81.73 16.84 -8.34
N ILE A 478 -81.38 17.18 -7.10
CA ILE A 478 -80.10 17.82 -6.75
C ILE A 478 -78.94 16.87 -7.07
N ASP A 479 -79.01 15.61 -6.61
CA ASP A 479 -77.95 14.62 -6.87
C ASP A 479 -77.82 14.31 -8.38
N GLN A 480 -78.94 14.24 -9.11
CA GLN A 480 -78.92 14.01 -10.55
C GLN A 480 -78.24 15.16 -11.30
N GLN A 481 -78.61 16.41 -11.01
CA GLN A 481 -78.01 17.57 -11.68
C GLN A 481 -76.52 17.72 -11.33
N LEU A 482 -76.11 17.45 -10.09
CA LEU A 482 -74.69 17.46 -9.72
C LEU A 482 -73.88 16.38 -10.44
N ALA A 483 -74.45 15.19 -10.65
CA ALA A 483 -73.79 14.10 -11.35
C ALA A 483 -73.66 14.39 -12.86
N GLU A 484 -74.74 14.89 -13.48
CA GLU A 484 -74.81 15.16 -14.93
C GLU A 484 -74.00 16.39 -15.32
N ASN A 485 -74.09 17.48 -14.56
CA ASN A 485 -73.55 18.78 -14.96
C ASN A 485 -72.21 19.11 -14.30
N CYS A 486 -71.94 18.57 -13.11
CA CYS A 486 -70.76 18.93 -12.30
C CYS A 486 -69.83 17.74 -12.02
N HIS A 487 -70.21 16.52 -12.43
CA HIS A 487 -69.49 15.26 -12.16
C HIS A 487 -69.07 15.11 -10.69
N THR A 488 -69.92 15.57 -9.77
CA THR A 488 -69.68 15.56 -8.33
C THR A 488 -70.92 15.08 -7.59
N SER A 489 -70.78 14.72 -6.33
CA SER A 489 -71.92 14.45 -5.45
C SER A 489 -72.04 15.52 -4.37
N LEU A 490 -73.24 15.70 -3.81
CA LEU A 490 -73.43 16.63 -2.70
C LEU A 490 -72.56 16.24 -1.48
N ASN A 491 -72.28 14.95 -1.29
CA ASN A 491 -71.35 14.48 -0.26
C ASN A 491 -69.90 14.89 -0.53
N ASP A 492 -69.48 14.92 -1.79
CA ASP A 492 -68.14 15.38 -2.16
C ASP A 492 -67.99 16.89 -1.95
N ILE A 493 -69.05 17.67 -2.25
CA ILE A 493 -69.09 19.12 -1.97
C ILE A 493 -68.94 19.37 -0.45
N VAL A 494 -69.76 18.72 0.37
CA VAL A 494 -69.67 18.84 1.84
C VAL A 494 -68.29 18.40 2.35
N THR A 495 -67.76 17.29 1.84
CA THR A 495 -66.43 16.80 2.22
C THR A 495 -65.34 17.81 1.86
N ASN A 496 -65.41 18.45 0.69
CA ASN A 496 -64.45 19.47 0.28
C ASN A 496 -64.50 20.71 1.18
N LEU A 497 -65.70 21.22 1.53
CA LEU A 497 -65.85 22.35 2.45
C LEU A 497 -65.29 22.02 3.85
N ARG A 498 -65.57 20.81 4.36
CA ARG A 498 -65.01 20.32 5.63
C ARG A 498 -63.48 20.24 5.61
N LEU A 499 -62.90 19.76 4.51
CA LEU A 499 -61.44 19.69 4.34
C LEU A 499 -60.81 21.09 4.27
N GLN A 500 -61.44 22.04 3.56
CA GLN A 500 -60.96 23.43 3.52
C GLN A 500 -61.00 24.08 4.91
N HIS A 501 -62.05 23.84 5.69
CA HIS A 501 -62.13 24.29 7.07
C HIS A 501 -61.04 23.65 7.94
N ALA A 502 -60.77 22.35 7.77
CA ALA A 502 -59.68 21.67 8.46
C ALA A 502 -58.31 22.25 8.11
N CYS A 503 -58.04 22.62 6.85
CA CYS A 503 -56.80 23.29 6.48
C CYS A 503 -56.62 24.61 7.22
N LYS A 504 -57.67 25.44 7.32
CA LYS A 504 -57.64 26.69 8.10
C LYS A 504 -57.28 26.43 9.56
N LEU A 505 -57.92 25.45 10.21
CA LEU A 505 -57.60 25.08 11.58
C LEU A 505 -56.17 24.52 11.74
N LEU A 506 -55.68 23.73 10.78
CA LEU A 506 -54.32 23.18 10.79
C LEU A 506 -53.25 24.27 10.66
N GLU A 507 -53.54 25.34 9.92
CA GLU A 507 -52.64 26.47 9.68
C GLU A 507 -52.67 27.50 10.82
N GLN A 508 -53.83 27.70 11.43
CA GLN A 508 -54.06 28.76 12.42
C GLN A 508 -53.95 28.30 13.87
N THR A 509 -53.95 26.98 14.12
CA THR A 509 -54.00 26.43 15.49
C THR A 509 -53.12 25.19 15.66
N ASP A 510 -52.68 24.96 16.90
CA ASP A 510 -51.95 23.76 17.31
C ASP A 510 -52.86 22.67 17.88
N TYR A 511 -54.17 22.73 17.64
CA TYR A 511 -55.11 21.74 18.16
C TYR A 511 -54.76 20.31 17.73
N VAL A 512 -55.06 19.35 18.60
CA VAL A 512 -54.88 17.93 18.29
C VAL A 512 -55.76 17.51 17.11
N LEU A 513 -55.27 16.59 16.27
CA LEU A 513 -55.95 16.22 15.03
C LEU A 513 -57.36 15.66 15.24
N GLU A 514 -57.59 15.00 16.37
CA GLU A 514 -58.91 14.50 16.75
C GLU A 514 -59.90 15.65 16.94
N TYR A 515 -59.49 16.71 17.64
CA TYR A 515 -60.30 17.92 17.82
C TYR A 515 -60.57 18.61 16.48
N ILE A 516 -59.57 18.73 15.61
CA ILE A 516 -59.75 19.32 14.27
C ILE A 516 -60.70 18.49 13.41
N ALA A 517 -60.62 17.16 13.48
CA ALA A 517 -61.53 16.28 12.77
C ALA A 517 -62.98 16.53 13.22
N THR A 518 -63.22 16.58 14.53
CA THR A 518 -64.55 16.85 15.09
C THR A 518 -65.05 18.26 14.73
N GLN A 519 -64.23 19.29 14.90
CA GLN A 519 -64.61 20.68 14.60
C GLN A 519 -64.82 20.95 13.11
N SER A 520 -64.23 20.13 12.24
CA SER A 520 -64.46 20.18 10.80
C SER A 520 -65.60 19.25 10.35
N GLY A 521 -66.42 18.73 11.27
CA GLY A 521 -67.61 17.93 10.96
C GLY A 521 -67.33 16.50 10.52
N PHE A 522 -66.14 15.96 10.77
CA PHE A 522 -65.85 14.54 10.54
C PHE A 522 -66.22 13.72 11.77
N GLY A 523 -67.07 12.71 11.60
CA GLY A 523 -67.51 11.85 12.70
C GLY A 523 -66.40 10.96 13.30
N THR A 524 -65.28 10.74 12.59
CA THR A 524 -64.11 10.06 13.15
C THR A 524 -62.81 10.59 12.56
N LEU A 525 -61.73 10.55 13.36
CA LEU A 525 -60.36 10.87 12.93
C LEU A 525 -59.92 10.02 11.73
N ARG A 526 -60.34 8.74 11.66
CA ARG A 526 -60.00 7.83 10.57
C ARG A 526 -60.57 8.29 9.22
N THR A 527 -61.83 8.74 9.21
CA THR A 527 -62.49 9.25 8.00
C THR A 527 -61.85 10.56 7.55
N PHE A 528 -61.58 11.48 8.48
CA PHE A 528 -60.85 12.71 8.21
C PHE A 528 -59.49 12.43 7.56
N TYR A 529 -58.68 11.58 8.18
CA TYR A 529 -57.34 11.25 7.69
C TYR A 529 -57.35 10.66 6.28
N ARG A 530 -58.28 9.75 6.01
CA ARG A 530 -58.44 9.13 4.69
C ARG A 530 -58.82 10.15 3.62
N GLN A 531 -59.81 11.01 3.89
CA GLN A 531 -60.26 12.02 2.93
C GLN A 531 -59.20 13.10 2.71
N PHE A 532 -58.50 13.53 3.77
CA PHE A 532 -57.43 14.52 3.69
C PHE A 532 -56.26 14.00 2.84
N LYS A 533 -55.79 12.78 3.10
CA LYS A 533 -54.72 12.15 2.31
C LYS A 533 -55.14 11.92 0.85
N LYS A 534 -56.40 11.55 0.61
CA LYS A 534 -56.93 11.39 -0.76
C LYS A 534 -56.93 12.71 -1.53
N LYS A 535 -57.29 13.83 -0.89
CA LYS A 535 -57.39 15.16 -1.55
C LYS A 535 -56.02 15.82 -1.77
N TYR A 536 -55.18 15.81 -0.74
CA TYR A 536 -53.93 16.60 -0.73
C TYR A 536 -52.66 15.77 -0.96
N ASN A 537 -52.79 14.44 -1.02
CA ASN A 537 -51.67 13.50 -1.10
C ASN A 537 -50.64 13.66 0.03
N LEU A 538 -51.08 14.24 1.15
CA LEU A 538 -50.31 14.52 2.36
C LEU A 538 -51.15 14.14 3.58
N THR A 539 -50.49 13.78 4.67
CA THR A 539 -51.14 13.62 5.96
C THR A 539 -51.43 15.00 6.58
N PRO A 540 -52.47 15.15 7.41
CA PRO A 540 -52.73 16.41 8.13
C PRO A 540 -51.51 16.93 8.91
N THR A 541 -50.71 16.03 9.48
CA THR A 541 -49.47 16.35 10.20
C THR A 541 -48.40 16.91 9.29
N GLU A 542 -48.20 16.29 8.11
CA GLU A 542 -47.24 16.80 7.11
C GLU A 542 -47.68 18.16 6.57
N TYR A 543 -48.99 18.34 6.34
CA TYR A 543 -49.56 19.61 5.90
C TYR A 543 -49.29 20.73 6.92
N ARG A 544 -49.54 20.50 8.21
CA ARG A 544 -49.23 21.46 9.29
C ARG A 544 -47.73 21.83 9.33
N ARG A 545 -46.84 20.84 9.22
CA ARG A 545 -45.38 21.09 9.23
C ARG A 545 -44.91 21.95 8.06
N LEU A 546 -45.52 21.80 6.89
CA LEU A 546 -45.22 22.63 5.72
C LEU A 546 -45.68 24.08 5.91
N GLY A 547 -46.83 24.30 6.55
CA GLY A 547 -47.32 25.63 6.89
C GLY A 547 -46.44 26.37 7.90
N GLN A 548 -45.99 25.68 8.95
CA GLN A 548 -45.12 26.28 9.99
C GLN A 548 -43.74 26.69 9.45
N LYS A 549 -43.21 25.98 8.45
CA LYS A 549 -41.94 26.34 7.77
C LYS A 549 -42.03 27.56 6.86
N LYS A 550 -43.23 28.04 6.52
CA LYS A 550 -43.43 29.25 5.70
C LYS A 550 -43.56 30.53 6.53
N ASN A 551 -43.83 30.42 7.82
CA ASN A 551 -44.00 31.54 8.75
C ASN A 551 -42.82 31.69 9.74
N GLN A 552 -41.76 30.91 9.56
CA GLN A 552 -40.40 31.11 10.13
C GLN A 552 -39.49 31.61 9.02
#